data_AF-A0A1F7L487-F1
#
_entry.id   AF-A0A1F7L487-F1
#
_cell.length_a   1.000
_cell.length_b   1.000
_cell.length_c   1.000
_cell.angle_alpha   90.00
_cell.angle_beta   90.00
_cell.angle_gamma   90.00
#
_symmetry.space_group_name_H-M   'P 1'
#
loop_
_entity.id
_entity.type
_entity.pdbx_description
1 polymer ?
#
loop_
_entity_poly.entity_id
_entity_poly.type
_entity_poly.pdbx_seq_one_letter_code
_entity_poly.pdbx_strand_id
1 'polypeptide(L)' 'MSLSEPLIHSDPEILGGTPVFVGTRVPVQTFLEYLEHGHPLDEFLDHFPSVRREQAVAVLELAKEMLLARASAA' A
#
# COMPACT_ATOMS: atom_id res chain seq x y z
N MET A 1 -2.47 -9.94 13.48
CA MET A 1 -2.05 -10.18 12.09
C MET A 1 -0.62 -10.65 12.11
N SER A 2 -0.36 -11.84 11.57
CA SER A 2 0.98 -12.41 11.50
C SER A 2 1.76 -11.70 10.40
N LEU A 3 3.03 -11.34 10.65
CA LEU A 3 3.96 -10.70 9.69
C LEU A 3 4.36 -11.58 8.49
N SER A 4 3.60 -12.63 8.19
CA SER A 4 3.94 -13.65 7.18
C SER A 4 3.12 -13.53 5.89
N GLU A 5 2.09 -12.69 5.84
CA GLU A 5 1.31 -12.47 4.62
C GLU A 5 1.80 -11.21 3.89
N PRO A 6 2.05 -11.27 2.57
CA PRO A 6 2.45 -10.09 1.80
C PRO A 6 1.35 -9.02 1.85
N LEU A 7 1.71 -7.76 2.09
CA LEU A 7 0.78 -6.62 2.11
C LEU A 7 0.43 -6.15 0.69
N ILE A 8 1.39 -6.29 -0.21
CA ILE A 8 1.37 -5.89 -1.62
C ILE A 8 1.82 -7.10 -2.42
N HIS A 9 1.18 -7.35 -3.56
CA HIS A 9 1.74 -8.28 -4.53
C HIS A 9 1.55 -7.77 -5.97
N SER A 10 2.36 -8.32 -6.86
CA SER A 10 2.35 -8.05 -8.29
C SER A 10 2.31 -9.40 -9.01
N ASP A 11 1.28 -9.59 -9.84
CA ASP A 11 1.06 -10.79 -10.63
C ASP A 11 0.56 -10.36 -12.02
N PRO A 12 1.18 -10.82 -13.13
CA PRO A 12 0.74 -10.51 -14.48
C PRO A 12 -0.75 -10.76 -14.75
N GLU A 13 -1.35 -11.75 -14.07
CA GLU A 13 -2.77 -12.08 -14.20
C GLU A 13 -3.68 -11.06 -13.46
N ILE A 14 -3.11 -10.26 -12.56
CA ILE A 14 -3.81 -9.26 -11.75
C ILE A 14 -3.40 -7.87 -12.19
N LEU A 15 -4.33 -7.19 -12.87
CA LEU A 15 -4.15 -5.82 -13.38
C LEU A 15 -2.86 -5.66 -14.20
N GLY A 16 -2.47 -6.69 -14.96
CA GLY A 16 -1.28 -6.65 -15.81
C GLY A 16 0.04 -6.55 -15.04
N GLY A 17 0.09 -7.01 -13.78
CA GLY A 17 1.28 -6.94 -12.95
C GLY A 17 1.45 -5.65 -12.15
N THR A 18 0.49 -4.72 -12.21
CA THR A 18 0.54 -3.54 -11.34
C THR A 18 0.54 -3.98 -9.86
N PRO A 19 1.44 -3.43 -9.00
CA PRO A 19 1.43 -3.73 -7.58
C PRO A 19 0.11 -3.30 -6.91
N VAL A 20 -0.60 -4.25 -6.33
CA VAL A 20 -1.90 -4.04 -5.66
C VAL A 20 -1.85 -4.49 -4.22
N PHE A 21 -2.74 -3.92 -3.39
CA PHE A 21 -3.01 -4.45 -2.06
C PHE A 21 -3.50 -5.90 -2.16
N VAL A 22 -2.89 -6.80 -1.41
CA VAL A 22 -3.28 -8.22 -1.39
C VAL A 22 -4.75 -8.37 -1.00
N GLY A 23 -5.44 -9.26 -1.73
CA GLY A 23 -6.88 -9.45 -1.61
C GLY A 23 -7.74 -8.42 -2.34
N THR A 24 -7.12 -7.49 -3.07
CA THR A 24 -7.82 -6.43 -3.81
C THR A 24 -7.25 -6.28 -5.23
N ARG A 25 -7.88 -5.42 -6.03
CA ARG A 25 -7.33 -4.92 -7.30
C ARG A 25 -6.94 -3.43 -7.19
N VAL A 26 -6.78 -2.91 -5.98
CA VAL A 26 -6.48 -1.50 -5.72
C VAL A 26 -4.97 -1.28 -5.84
N PRO A 27 -4.50 -0.44 -6.78
CA PRO A 27 -3.08 -0.16 -6.93
C PRO A 27 -2.50 0.56 -5.71
N VAL A 28 -1.30 0.17 -5.30
CA VAL A 28 -0.56 0.89 -4.26
C VAL A 28 -0.17 2.28 -4.73
N GLN A 29 0.08 2.44 -6.03
CA GLN A 29 0.34 3.75 -6.62
C GLN A 29 -0.80 4.73 -6.36
N THR A 30 -2.06 4.33 -6.62
CA THR A 30 -3.24 5.17 -6.35
C THR A 30 -3.34 5.56 -4.88
N PHE A 31 -2.98 4.67 -3.97
CA PHE A 31 -2.93 4.99 -2.55
C PHE A 31 -1.92 6.10 -2.21
N LEU A 32 -0.70 6.02 -2.77
CA LEU A 32 0.31 7.07 -2.58
C LEU A 32 -0.13 8.38 -3.22
N GLU A 33 -0.71 8.34 -4.42
CA GLU A 33 -1.24 9.52 -5.11
C GLU A 33 -2.31 10.23 -4.27
N TYR A 34 -3.22 9.51 -3.61
CA TYR A 34 -4.20 10.13 -2.70
C TYR A 34 -3.51 10.94 -1.60
N LEU A 35 -2.48 10.38 -0.97
CA LEU A 35 -1.74 11.05 0.09
C LEU A 35 -0.93 12.25 -0.43
N GLU A 36 -0.35 12.14 -1.63
CA GLU A 36 0.38 13.22 -2.30
C GLU A 36 -0.52 14.42 -2.62
N HIS A 37 -1.79 14.17 -2.95
CA HIS A 37 -2.80 15.22 -3.15
C HIS A 37 -3.38 15.76 -1.84
N GLY A 38 -2.93 15.27 -0.68
CA GLY A 38 -3.36 15.74 0.64
C GLY A 38 -4.68 15.15 1.11
N HIS A 39 -5.19 14.10 0.47
CA HIS A 39 -6.39 13.42 0.94
C HIS A 39 -6.09 12.63 2.23
N PRO A 40 -6.96 12.71 3.25
CA PRO A 40 -6.80 11.90 4.45
C PRO A 40 -6.97 10.41 4.13
N LEU A 41 -6.35 9.56 4.95
CA LEU A 41 -6.46 8.11 4.85
C LEU A 41 -7.92 7.63 4.87
N ASP A 42 -8.77 8.30 5.65
CA ASP A 42 -10.19 7.95 5.77
C ASP A 42 -10.93 8.10 4.44
N GLU A 43 -10.63 9.17 3.69
CA GLU A 43 -11.22 9.40 2.36
C GLU A 43 -10.79 8.32 1.35
N PHE A 44 -9.52 7.91 1.39
CA PHE A 44 -9.05 6.79 0.57
C PHE A 44 -9.80 5.49 0.91
N LEU A 45 -10.00 5.20 2.21
CA LEU A 45 -10.68 3.98 2.65
C LEU A 45 -12.18 4.00 2.32
N ASP A 46 -12.80 5.17 2.30
CA ASP A 46 -14.20 5.33 1.87
C ASP A 46 -14.37 5.05 0.38
N HIS A 47 -13.40 5.46 -0.47
CA HIS A 47 -13.40 5.14 -1.90
C HIS A 47 -12.99 3.70 -2.21
N PHE A 48 -12.13 3.11 -1.37
CA PHE A 48 -11.60 1.76 -1.54
C PHE A 48 -11.85 0.87 -0.31
N PRO A 49 -13.13 0.55 0.02
CA PRO A 49 -13.48 -0.17 1.24
C PRO A 49 -12.97 -1.62 1.29
N SER A 50 -12.48 -2.15 0.17
CA SER A 50 -11.78 -3.45 0.13
C SER A 50 -10.40 -3.41 0.79
N VAL A 51 -9.80 -2.24 0.92
CA VAL A 51 -8.52 -2.08 1.61
C VAL A 51 -8.82 -1.88 3.10
N ARG A 52 -8.25 -2.74 3.95
CA ARG A 52 -8.38 -2.58 5.40
C ARG A 52 -7.46 -1.47 5.89
N ARG A 53 -7.90 -0.70 6.90
CA ARG A 53 -7.09 0.37 7.50
C ARG A 53 -5.73 -0.15 7.97
N GLU A 54 -5.72 -1.29 8.66
CA GLU A 54 -4.50 -1.90 9.18
C GLU A 54 -3.52 -2.24 8.06
N GLN A 55 -4.05 -2.63 6.89
CA GLN A 55 -3.24 -2.95 5.72
C GLN A 55 -2.67 -1.70 5.07
N ALA A 56 -3.46 -0.63 4.94
CA ALA A 56 -2.98 0.67 4.44
C ALA A 56 -1.89 1.26 5.35
N VAL A 57 -2.10 1.22 6.67
CA VAL A 57 -1.11 1.66 7.66
C VAL A 57 0.16 0.80 7.61
N ALA A 58 0.03 -0.52 7.50
CA ALA A 58 1.19 -1.40 7.39
C ALA A 58 2.02 -1.13 6.12
N VAL A 59 1.38 -0.77 5.00
CA VAL A 59 2.10 -0.34 3.78
C VAL A 59 2.87 0.97 4.01
N LEU A 60 2.31 1.93 4.76
CA LEU A 60 3.04 3.16 5.12
C LEU A 60 4.22 2.89 6.04
N GLU A 61 4.06 1.99 7.00
CA GLU A 61 5.15 1.56 7.89
C GLU A 61 6.29 0.90 7.10
N LEU A 62 5.96 0.01 6.17
CA LEU A 62 6.94 -0.60 5.27
C LEU A 62 7.67 0.45 4.42
N ALA A 63 6.95 1.40 3.83
CA ALA A 63 7.55 2.48 3.05
C ALA A 63 8.51 3.33 3.90
N LYS A 64 8.10 3.68 5.13
CA LYS A 64 8.95 4.40 6.09
C LYS A 64 10.21 3.61 6.41
N GLU A 65 10.10 2.32 6.73
CA GLU A 65 11.26 1.46 7.03
C GLU A 65 12.24 1.39 5.85
N MET A 66 11.74 1.20 4.63
CA MET A 66 12.57 1.16 3.42
C MET A 66 13.31 2.47 3.18
N LEU A 67 12.65 3.62 3.38
CA LEU A 67 13.27 4.94 3.24
C LEU A 67 14.37 5.17 4.29
N LEU A 68 14.10 4.83 5.55
CA LEU A 68 15.08 4.95 6.63
C LEU A 68 16.29 4.02 6.42
N ALA A 69 16.05 2.77 6.01
CA ALA A 69 17.10 1.82 5.69
C ALA A 69 17.96 2.28 4.50
N ARG A 70 17.35 2.88 3.47
CA ARG A 70 18.08 3.44 2.34
C ARG A 70 18.95 4.64 2.75
N ALA A 71 18.45 5.48 3.64
CA ALA A 71 19.20 6.64 4.13
C ALA A 71 20.37 6.24 5.04
N SER A 72 20.24 5.19 5.84
CA SER A 72 21.31 4.70 6.73
C SER A 72 22.36 3.83 6.03
N ALA A 73 22.04 3.32 4.83
CA ALA A 73 22.97 2.57 3.98
C ALA A 73 23.79 3.46 3.03
N ALA A 74 23.60 4.79 3.07
CA ALA A 74 24.27 5.79 2.23
C ALA A 74 25.47 6.46 2.93
#